data_AF-A0A3N5EJ42-F1
#
_entry.id   AF-A0A3N5EJ42-F1
#
_cell.length_a   1.000
_cell.length_b   1.000
_cell.length_c   1.000
_cell.angle_alpha   90.00
_cell.angle_beta   90.00
_cell.angle_gamma   90.00
#
_symmetry.space_group_name_H-M   'P 1'
#
loop_
_entity.id
_entity.type
_entity.pdbx_description
1 polymer ?
#
loop_
_entity_poly.entity_id
_entity_poly.type
_entity_poly.pdbx_seq_one_letter_code
_entity_poly.pdbx_strand_id
1 'polypeptide(L)'
;MRVTFYGAVREVTGSMHMITNGQDNILLDCGMYQGRRREADRKNRTLPFDPAIITNVILSHAHIDHSGRLPLLTSDGFAGQIITTRATQDACAYMLPDSAHIQESDAAYLNYKVVRHVLSKIKTGPGRPKSAASRGREIEALLKKGKNRLNIEAINELAADYHLEAVSPLYTTADADHALTFFEGVPYGTPVAPGKDCTCT
;
A
#
# COMPACT_ATOMS: atom_id res chain seq x y z
N MET A 1 29.26 3.27 -13.09
CA MET A 1 27.81 3.42 -12.93
C MET A 1 27.11 2.18 -13.48
N ARG A 2 26.15 1.61 -12.75
CA ARG A 2 25.31 0.48 -13.17
C ARG A 2 23.86 0.80 -12.88
N VAL A 3 22.96 0.37 -13.76
CA VAL A 3 21.51 0.48 -13.59
C VAL A 3 20.90 -0.91 -13.53
N THR A 4 20.06 -1.15 -12.53
CA THR A 4 19.30 -2.37 -12.34
C THR A 4 17.81 -2.05 -12.41
N PHE A 5 17.09 -2.74 -13.28
CA PHE A 5 15.65 -2.53 -13.51
C PHE A 5 14.86 -3.54 -12.67
N TYR A 6 14.10 -3.05 -11.69
CA TYR A 6 13.30 -3.88 -10.80
C TYR A 6 11.81 -3.92 -11.16
N GLY A 7 11.31 -2.89 -11.85
CA GLY A 7 9.93 -2.85 -12.33
C GLY A 7 9.76 -1.94 -13.55
N ALA A 8 8.54 -1.89 -14.09
CA ALA A 8 8.24 -1.32 -15.41
C ALA A 8 9.07 -1.92 -16.57
N VAL A 9 9.47 -3.20 -16.45
CA VAL A 9 10.22 -3.92 -17.48
C VAL A 9 9.27 -4.81 -18.27
N ARG A 10 8.94 -4.41 -19.51
CA ARG A 10 7.90 -5.06 -20.34
C ARG A 10 6.49 -5.01 -19.70
N GLU A 11 6.28 -4.05 -18.81
CA GLU A 11 4.99 -3.70 -18.20
C GLU A 11 4.98 -2.19 -17.89
N VAL A 12 3.81 -1.60 -17.68
CA VAL A 12 3.66 -0.14 -17.51
C VAL A 12 3.86 0.30 -16.06
N THR A 13 3.35 -0.49 -15.10
CA THR A 13 3.26 -0.06 -13.70
C THR A 13 4.41 -0.59 -12.85
N GLY A 14 4.63 0.04 -11.70
CA GLY A 14 5.62 -0.41 -10.73
C GLY A 14 7.03 0.05 -11.07
N SER A 15 7.17 1.30 -11.53
CA SER A 15 8.49 1.88 -11.85
C SER A 15 9.42 1.77 -10.63
N MET A 16 10.58 1.15 -10.82
CA MET A 16 11.58 0.97 -9.78
C MET A 16 12.93 0.63 -10.42
N HIS A 17 13.89 1.53 -10.28
CA HIS A 17 15.19 1.41 -10.93
C HIS A 17 16.30 1.79 -9.96
N MET A 18 17.27 0.91 -9.74
CA MET A 18 18.40 1.21 -8.88
C MET A 18 19.61 1.64 -9.71
N ILE A 19 20.16 2.79 -9.36
CA ILE A 19 21.37 3.37 -9.95
C ILE A 19 22.47 3.28 -8.90
N THR A 20 23.58 2.63 -9.23
CA THR A 20 24.74 2.53 -8.34
C THR A 20 26.01 3.08 -8.98
N ASN A 21 26.78 3.83 -8.20
CA ASN A 21 28.12 4.32 -8.54
C ASN A 21 29.23 3.47 -7.87
N GLY A 22 28.86 2.39 -7.14
CA GLY A 22 29.77 1.55 -6.37
C GLY A 22 29.95 1.95 -4.91
N GLN A 23 29.51 3.15 -4.51
CA GLN A 23 29.47 3.63 -3.12
C GLN A 23 28.04 3.83 -2.63
N ASP A 24 27.16 4.35 -3.50
CA ASP A 24 25.77 4.67 -3.23
C ASP A 24 24.82 3.78 -4.02
N ASN A 25 23.63 3.58 -3.45
CA ASN A 25 22.48 3.00 -4.13
C ASN A 25 21.36 4.03 -4.17
N ILE A 26 21.17 4.64 -5.34
CA ILE A 26 20.12 5.65 -5.56
C ILE A 26 18.94 4.94 -6.22
N LEU A 27 17.76 5.05 -5.61
CA LEU A 27 16.55 4.48 -6.18
C LEU A 27 15.83 5.56 -7.00
N LEU A 28 15.53 5.28 -8.27
CA LEU A 28 14.66 6.07 -9.12
C LEU A 28 13.27 5.42 -9.11
N ASP A 29 12.32 6.15 -8.53
CA ASP A 29 10.94 5.72 -8.26
C ASP A 29 10.81 4.48 -7.35
N CYS A 30 9.66 4.37 -6.69
CA CYS A 30 9.26 3.20 -5.90
C CYS A 30 7.75 2.99 -6.11
N GLY A 31 7.40 2.53 -7.30
CA GLY A 31 6.04 2.50 -7.81
C GLY A 31 5.25 1.25 -7.48
N MET A 32 3.93 1.40 -7.38
CA MET A 32 3.00 0.27 -7.17
C MET A 32 2.58 -0.38 -8.50
N TYR A 33 2.62 -1.71 -8.56
CA TYR A 33 2.02 -2.48 -9.65
C TYR A 33 0.50 -2.39 -9.59
N GLN A 34 -0.15 -2.18 -10.74
CA GLN A 34 -1.61 -2.15 -10.85
C GLN A 34 -2.11 -3.23 -11.82
N GLY A 35 -3.44 -3.42 -11.88
CA GLY A 35 -4.07 -4.40 -12.77
C GLY A 35 -4.69 -5.56 -12.01
N ARG A 36 -4.36 -6.81 -12.40
CA ARG A 36 -5.00 -8.00 -11.82
C ARG A 36 -4.65 -8.11 -10.33
N ARG A 37 -5.67 -7.96 -9.47
CA ARG A 37 -5.52 -7.85 -8.00
C ARG A 37 -4.52 -8.83 -7.38
N ARG A 38 -4.66 -10.14 -7.62
CA ARG A 38 -3.78 -11.16 -7.04
C ARG A 38 -2.32 -11.04 -7.49
N GLU A 39 -2.10 -10.67 -8.75
CA GLU A 39 -0.74 -10.54 -9.29
C GLU A 39 -0.08 -9.26 -8.78
N ALA A 40 -0.82 -8.14 -8.83
CA ALA A 40 -0.37 -6.86 -8.32
C ALA A 40 -0.05 -6.93 -6.82
N ASP A 41 -0.96 -7.48 -6.01
CA ASP A 41 -0.77 -7.66 -4.57
C ASP A 41 0.52 -8.46 -4.25
N ARG A 42 0.74 -9.58 -4.93
CA ARG A 42 1.96 -10.38 -4.77
C ARG A 42 3.22 -9.60 -5.11
N LYS A 43 3.22 -8.86 -6.22
CA LYS A 43 4.40 -8.06 -6.64
C LYS A 43 4.67 -6.90 -5.68
N ASN A 44 3.62 -6.29 -5.12
CA ASN A 44 3.74 -5.12 -4.27
C ASN A 44 4.24 -5.42 -2.86
N ARG A 45 3.96 -6.61 -2.32
CA ARG A 45 4.31 -6.99 -0.94
C ARG A 45 5.80 -7.27 -0.69
N THR A 46 6.64 -7.33 -1.72
CA THR A 46 8.07 -7.67 -1.55
C THR A 46 8.96 -6.70 -2.29
N LEU A 47 9.83 -5.98 -1.58
CA LEU A 47 10.90 -5.20 -2.19
C LEU A 47 12.03 -6.15 -2.62
N PRO A 48 12.61 -5.98 -3.82
CA PRO A 48 13.63 -6.90 -4.34
C PRO A 48 15.04 -6.64 -3.76
N PHE A 49 15.14 -5.83 -2.72
CA PHE A 49 16.36 -5.45 -2.01
C PHE A 49 16.01 -5.05 -0.57
N ASP A 50 17.02 -5.02 0.29
CA ASP A 50 16.92 -4.47 1.64
C ASP A 50 16.83 -2.94 1.58
N PRO A 51 15.78 -2.29 2.11
CA PRO A 51 15.64 -0.82 2.07
C PRO A 51 16.78 -0.07 2.76
N ALA A 52 17.46 -0.69 3.74
CA ALA A 52 18.55 -0.07 4.47
C ALA A 52 19.79 0.20 3.62
N ILE A 53 19.91 -0.43 2.44
CA ILE A 53 21.05 -0.20 1.53
C ILE A 53 20.86 1.04 0.66
N ILE A 54 19.65 1.61 0.60
CA ILE A 54 19.32 2.73 -0.28
C ILE A 54 19.84 4.02 0.35
N THR A 55 20.69 4.73 -0.39
CA THR A 55 21.23 6.03 0.03
C THR A 55 20.14 7.09 0.03
N ASN A 56 19.46 7.27 -1.11
CA ASN A 56 18.37 8.22 -1.31
C ASN A 56 17.46 7.74 -2.45
N VAL A 57 16.24 8.27 -2.49
CA VAL A 57 15.30 8.09 -3.58
C VAL A 57 15.19 9.38 -4.38
N ILE A 58 15.23 9.28 -5.71
CA ILE A 58 14.72 10.33 -6.60
C ILE A 58 13.33 9.89 -7.06
N LEU A 59 12.31 10.68 -6.73
CA LEU A 59 10.95 10.45 -7.21
C LEU A 59 10.68 11.36 -8.42
N SER A 60 10.39 10.74 -9.56
CA SER A 60 10.16 11.46 -10.81
C SER A 60 8.89 12.32 -10.79
N HIS A 61 7.77 11.77 -10.31
CA HIS A 61 6.48 12.44 -10.19
C HIS A 61 5.52 11.67 -9.27
N ALA A 62 4.36 12.24 -8.97
CA ALA A 62 3.50 11.79 -7.87
C ALA A 62 2.61 10.56 -8.17
N HIS A 63 2.55 10.09 -9.42
CA HIS A 63 1.65 8.99 -9.76
C HIS A 63 1.96 7.72 -8.96
N ILE A 64 0.91 6.98 -8.59
CA ILE A 64 1.00 5.82 -7.68
C ILE A 64 1.82 4.67 -8.26
N ASP A 65 1.89 4.53 -9.59
CA ASP A 65 2.80 3.59 -10.24
C ASP A 65 4.28 4.02 -10.24
N HIS A 66 4.60 5.17 -9.62
CA HIS A 66 5.96 5.68 -9.36
C HIS A 66 6.21 5.95 -7.86
N SER A 67 5.18 6.30 -7.08
CA SER A 67 5.30 6.66 -5.65
C SER A 67 4.67 5.64 -4.69
N GLY A 68 3.80 4.76 -5.19
CA GLY A 68 2.86 4.00 -4.37
C GLY A 68 3.46 2.89 -3.50
N ARG A 69 4.78 2.64 -3.56
CA ARG A 69 5.47 1.72 -2.65
C ARG A 69 6.45 2.44 -1.72
N LEU A 70 6.53 3.77 -1.77
CA LEU A 70 7.34 4.55 -0.82
C LEU A 70 6.97 4.27 0.65
N PRO A 71 5.68 4.11 1.04
CA PRO A 71 5.34 3.74 2.41
C PRO A 71 5.87 2.36 2.85
N LEU A 72 6.03 1.43 1.91
CA LEU A 72 6.66 0.14 2.20
C LEU A 72 8.18 0.29 2.35
N LEU A 73 8.80 1.17 1.57
CA LEU A 73 10.24 1.45 1.67
C LEU A 73 10.59 2.10 3.01
N THR A 74 9.82 3.10 3.45
CA THR A 74 10.10 3.88 4.65
C THR A 74 9.74 3.16 5.95
N SER A 75 8.95 2.07 5.90
CA SER A 75 8.57 1.30 7.08
C SER A 75 9.63 0.28 7.51
N ASP A 76 10.62 -0.02 6.67
CA ASP A 76 11.55 -1.13 6.89
C ASP A 76 13.03 -0.74 6.72
N GLY A 77 13.53 0.16 7.57
CA GLY A 77 14.98 0.42 7.70
C GLY A 77 15.60 1.42 6.73
N PHE A 78 14.83 1.99 5.79
CA PHE A 78 15.30 3.10 4.96
C PHE A 78 15.60 4.35 5.82
N ALA A 79 16.79 4.93 5.63
CA ALA A 79 17.27 6.08 6.42
C ALA A 79 17.61 7.32 5.56
N GLY A 80 17.43 7.22 4.24
CA GLY A 80 17.69 8.30 3.30
C GLY A 80 16.54 9.30 3.17
N GLN A 81 16.57 10.11 2.12
CA GLN A 81 15.53 11.07 1.78
C GLN A 81 14.86 10.70 0.44
N ILE A 82 13.61 11.13 0.29
CA ILE A 82 12.85 11.06 -0.96
C ILE A 82 12.89 12.43 -1.61
N ILE A 83 13.83 12.63 -2.53
CA ILE A 83 14.08 13.90 -3.18
C ILE A 83 13.18 14.02 -4.41
N THR A 84 12.46 15.13 -4.50
CA THR A 84 11.57 15.40 -5.63
C THR A 84 11.25 16.89 -5.76
N THR A 85 10.53 17.29 -6.81
CA THR A 85 10.07 18.67 -6.92
C THR A 85 9.02 18.99 -5.85
N ARG A 86 8.98 20.23 -5.36
CA ARG A 86 7.94 20.68 -4.39
C ARG A 86 6.52 20.33 -4.84
N ALA A 87 6.20 20.55 -6.12
CA ALA A 87 4.90 20.22 -6.67
C ALA A 87 4.58 18.71 -6.59
N THR A 88 5.58 17.84 -6.76
CA THR A 88 5.42 16.39 -6.61
C THR A 88 5.25 15.99 -5.15
N GLN A 89 6.00 16.59 -4.23
CA GLN A 89 5.81 16.39 -2.79
C GLN A 89 4.39 16.77 -2.36
N ASP A 90 3.92 17.95 -2.75
CA ASP A 90 2.58 18.44 -2.43
C ASP A 90 1.50 17.51 -2.99
N ALA A 91 1.66 17.00 -4.22
CA ALA A 91 0.74 16.03 -4.80
C ALA A 91 0.78 14.68 -4.05
N CYS A 92 1.96 14.19 -3.65
CA CYS A 92 2.08 12.95 -2.87
C CYS A 92 1.38 13.03 -1.51
N ALA A 93 1.31 14.23 -0.91
CA ALA A 93 0.60 14.45 0.35
C ALA A 93 -0.90 14.16 0.27
N TYR A 94 -1.49 14.14 -0.93
CA TYR A 94 -2.87 13.69 -1.15
C TYR A 94 -2.93 12.27 -1.72
N MET A 95 -2.08 11.97 -2.69
CA MET A 95 -2.14 10.70 -3.43
C MET A 95 -1.84 9.49 -2.53
N LEU A 96 -0.84 9.58 -1.64
CA LEU A 96 -0.46 8.45 -0.79
C LEU A 96 -1.52 8.16 0.28
N PRO A 97 -2.03 9.15 1.05
CA PRO A 97 -3.12 8.91 2.01
C PRO A 97 -4.42 8.45 1.37
N ASP A 98 -4.81 9.00 0.21
CA ASP A 98 -6.01 8.56 -0.52
C ASP A 98 -5.87 7.10 -0.98
N SER A 99 -4.71 6.74 -1.54
CA SER A 99 -4.43 5.35 -1.92
C SER A 99 -4.48 4.40 -0.72
N ALA A 100 -3.93 4.81 0.43
CA ALA A 100 -4.03 4.03 1.66
C ALA A 100 -5.49 3.84 2.10
N HIS A 101 -6.27 4.92 2.13
CA HIS A 101 -7.67 4.89 2.54
C HIS A 101 -8.52 3.96 1.66
N ILE A 102 -8.28 3.99 0.35
CA ILE A 102 -8.92 3.07 -0.59
C ILE A 102 -8.53 1.63 -0.28
N GLN A 103 -7.24 1.35 -0.06
CA GLN A 103 -6.76 0.00 0.25
C GLN A 103 -7.35 -0.55 1.57
N GLU A 104 -7.40 0.26 2.62
CA GLU A 104 -8.01 -0.09 3.91
C GLU A 104 -9.50 -0.41 3.75
N SER A 105 -10.22 0.43 3.01
CA SER A 105 -11.64 0.24 2.71
C SER A 105 -11.89 -1.06 1.94
N ASP A 106 -11.03 -1.34 0.94
CA ASP A 106 -11.07 -2.56 0.13
C ASP A 106 -10.81 -3.82 0.97
N ALA A 107 -9.82 -3.76 1.85
CA ALA A 107 -9.48 -4.84 2.77
C ALA A 107 -10.65 -5.12 3.75
N ALA A 108 -11.20 -4.09 4.38
CA ALA A 108 -12.35 -4.20 5.26
C ALA A 108 -13.57 -4.80 4.56
N TYR A 109 -13.82 -4.39 3.30
CA TYR A 109 -14.93 -4.91 2.51
C TYR A 109 -14.75 -6.37 2.09
N LEU A 110 -13.54 -6.79 1.75
CA LEU A 110 -13.25 -8.21 1.48
C LEU A 110 -13.42 -9.08 2.73
N ASN A 111 -12.90 -8.62 3.87
CA ASN A 111 -13.05 -9.32 5.15
C ASN A 111 -14.52 -9.47 5.52
N TYR A 112 -15.32 -8.40 5.35
CA TYR A 112 -16.78 -8.44 5.50
C TYR A 112 -17.42 -9.54 4.64
N LYS A 113 -17.06 -9.65 3.35
CA LYS A 113 -17.63 -10.67 2.45
C LYS A 113 -17.30 -12.08 2.92
N VAL A 114 -16.05 -12.31 3.32
CA VAL A 114 -15.57 -13.62 3.77
C VAL A 114 -16.30 -14.03 5.04
N VAL A 115 -16.34 -13.17 6.07
CA VAL A 115 -17.05 -13.44 7.32
C VAL A 115 -18.54 -13.66 7.07
N ARG A 116 -19.20 -12.79 6.29
CA ARG A 116 -20.63 -12.94 5.94
C ARG A 116 -20.90 -14.29 5.26
N HIS A 117 -20.02 -14.70 4.34
CA HIS A 117 -20.14 -15.98 3.65
C HIS A 117 -20.05 -17.16 4.62
N VAL A 118 -19.08 -17.16 5.53
CA VAL A 118 -18.90 -18.20 6.55
C VAL A 118 -20.10 -18.27 7.48
N LEU A 119 -20.53 -17.14 8.03
CA LEU A 119 -21.69 -17.06 8.92
C LEU A 119 -23.00 -17.53 8.25
N SER A 120 -23.13 -17.35 6.92
CA SER A 120 -24.29 -17.84 6.18
C SER A 120 -24.36 -19.37 6.08
N LYS A 121 -23.22 -20.06 6.15
CA LYS A 121 -23.09 -21.51 5.97
C LYS A 121 -23.19 -22.32 7.27
N ILE A 122 -22.85 -21.70 8.41
CA ILE A 122 -22.89 -22.38 9.72
C ILE A 122 -24.34 -22.80 10.03
N LYS A 123 -24.61 -24.04 10.46
CA LYS A 123 -25.96 -24.39 10.90
C LYS A 123 -26.21 -23.78 12.29
N THR A 124 -27.31 -23.05 12.45
CA THR A 124 -27.76 -22.63 13.79
C THR A 124 -28.26 -23.86 14.56
N GLY A 125 -28.06 -23.86 15.88
CA GLY A 125 -28.36 -24.98 16.79
C GLY A 125 -29.83 -25.45 16.81
N PRO A 126 -30.22 -26.32 17.77
CA PRO A 126 -31.51 -26.98 17.77
C PRO A 126 -32.64 -25.96 17.98
N GLY A 127 -33.36 -25.66 16.91
CA GLY A 127 -34.45 -24.69 16.88
C GLY A 127 -35.12 -24.66 15.51
N ARG A 128 -36.31 -24.06 15.42
CA ARG A 128 -37.03 -23.94 14.16
C ARG A 128 -36.14 -23.18 13.15
N PRO A 129 -35.86 -23.74 11.95
CA PRO A 129 -34.95 -23.10 11.01
C PRO A 129 -35.46 -21.70 10.65
N LYS A 130 -34.66 -20.67 10.94
CA LYS A 130 -34.96 -19.30 10.50
C LYS A 130 -34.98 -19.26 8.97
N SER A 131 -35.84 -18.42 8.40
CA SER A 131 -35.82 -18.18 6.95
C SER A 131 -34.48 -17.57 6.53
N ALA A 132 -34.04 -17.84 5.30
CA ALA A 132 -32.80 -17.29 4.75
C ALA A 132 -32.76 -15.75 4.84
N ALA A 133 -33.90 -15.08 4.61
CA ALA A 133 -34.02 -13.63 4.73
C ALA A 133 -33.87 -13.11 6.17
N SER A 134 -34.45 -13.81 7.16
CA SER A 134 -34.28 -13.44 8.57
C SER A 134 -32.83 -13.57 9.01
N ARG A 135 -32.17 -14.64 8.57
CA ARG A 135 -30.77 -14.91 8.90
C ARG A 135 -29.81 -13.91 8.25
N GLY A 136 -30.07 -13.52 7.01
CA GLY A 136 -29.30 -12.49 6.33
C GLY A 136 -29.32 -11.15 7.09
N ARG A 137 -30.48 -10.74 7.61
CA ARG A 137 -30.62 -9.51 8.40
C ARG A 137 -29.85 -9.56 9.73
N GLU A 138 -29.84 -10.70 10.41
CA GLU A 138 -29.10 -10.89 11.66
C GLU A 138 -27.58 -10.80 11.44
N ILE A 139 -27.07 -11.46 10.38
CA ILE A 139 -25.65 -11.36 10.00
C ILE A 139 -25.30 -9.90 9.64
N GLU A 140 -26.16 -9.21 8.88
CA GLU A 140 -25.91 -7.81 8.53
C GLU A 140 -25.94 -6.87 9.74
N ALA A 141 -26.80 -7.13 10.73
CA ALA A 141 -26.84 -6.36 11.96
C ALA A 141 -25.57 -6.51 12.82
N LEU A 142 -24.91 -7.67 12.77
CA LEU A 142 -23.62 -7.88 13.43
C LEU A 142 -22.47 -7.16 12.71
N LEU A 143 -22.45 -7.27 11.38
CA LEU A 143 -21.31 -6.85 10.56
C LEU A 143 -21.35 -5.37 10.12
N LYS A 144 -22.43 -4.63 10.40
CA LYS A 144 -22.60 -3.23 9.99
C LYS A 144 -23.01 -2.31 11.14
N LYS A 145 -22.44 -1.10 11.17
CA LYS A 145 -22.87 0.02 12.01
C LYS A 145 -23.77 0.96 11.19
N GLY A 146 -25.02 0.57 10.96
CA GLY A 146 -25.98 1.30 10.11
C GLY A 146 -25.96 0.86 8.63
N LYS A 147 -26.57 1.64 7.73
CA LYS A 147 -26.78 1.21 6.33
C LYS A 147 -25.49 1.06 5.52
N ASN A 148 -24.55 2.00 5.67
CA ASN A 148 -23.40 2.15 4.76
C ASN A 148 -22.04 2.06 5.47
N ARG A 149 -21.98 1.65 6.73
CA ARG A 149 -20.71 1.56 7.48
C ARG A 149 -20.52 0.13 8.00
N LEU A 150 -19.32 -0.40 7.78
CA LEU A 150 -18.92 -1.71 8.28
C LEU A 150 -18.58 -1.62 9.78
N ASN A 151 -18.90 -2.68 10.52
CA ASN A 151 -18.43 -2.86 11.88
C ASN A 151 -17.06 -3.55 11.84
N ILE A 152 -15.99 -2.79 11.61
CA ILE A 152 -14.64 -3.32 11.37
C ILE A 152 -14.16 -4.16 12.57
N GLU A 153 -14.41 -3.69 13.79
CA GLU A 153 -14.08 -4.41 15.03
C GLU A 153 -14.72 -5.81 15.04
N ALA A 154 -16.05 -5.89 14.89
CA ALA A 154 -16.75 -7.17 14.89
C ALA A 154 -16.33 -8.07 13.71
N ILE A 155 -16.05 -7.49 12.53
CA ILE A 155 -15.56 -8.26 11.37
C ILE A 155 -14.20 -8.88 11.71
N ASN A 156 -13.28 -8.12 12.30
CA ASN A 156 -11.95 -8.60 12.63
C ASN A 156 -11.99 -9.65 13.76
N GLU A 157 -12.80 -9.44 14.79
CA GLU A 157 -13.03 -10.41 15.86
C GLU A 157 -13.58 -11.73 15.31
N LEU A 158 -14.63 -11.66 14.50
CA LEU A 158 -15.20 -12.86 13.89
C LEU A 158 -14.23 -13.54 12.91
N ALA A 159 -13.45 -12.77 12.15
CA ALA A 159 -12.42 -13.35 11.30
C ALA A 159 -11.39 -14.14 12.12
N ALA A 160 -10.98 -13.62 13.28
CA ALA A 160 -10.07 -14.31 14.20
C ALA A 160 -10.71 -15.55 14.82
N ASP A 161 -11.94 -15.46 15.32
CA ASP A 161 -12.68 -16.57 15.94
C ASP A 161 -12.87 -17.76 14.99
N TYR A 162 -13.07 -17.48 13.71
CA TYR A 162 -13.22 -18.51 12.68
C TYR A 162 -11.91 -18.84 11.94
N HIS A 163 -10.77 -18.34 12.42
CA HIS A 163 -9.43 -18.55 11.83
C HIS A 163 -9.38 -18.26 10.31
N LEU A 164 -10.02 -17.18 9.88
CA LEU A 164 -10.09 -16.76 8.48
C LEU A 164 -8.86 -15.94 8.14
N GLU A 165 -8.29 -16.18 6.95
CA GLU A 165 -7.20 -15.36 6.42
C GLU A 165 -7.71 -13.94 6.16
N ALA A 166 -7.22 -12.98 6.95
CA ALA A 166 -7.60 -11.58 6.81
C ALA A 166 -6.84 -10.95 5.64
N VAL A 167 -7.55 -10.19 4.82
CA VAL A 167 -6.94 -9.30 3.84
C VAL A 167 -6.47 -8.04 4.56
N SER A 168 -5.21 -7.68 4.38
CA SER A 168 -4.64 -6.41 4.84
C SER A 168 -4.36 -5.46 3.67
N PRO A 169 -4.41 -4.13 3.88
CA PRO A 169 -3.85 -3.19 2.91
C PRO A 169 -2.33 -3.40 2.75
N LEU A 170 -1.73 -2.82 1.71
CA LEU A 170 -0.27 -2.81 1.57
C LEU A 170 0.37 -1.89 2.61
N TYR A 171 -0.27 -0.75 2.87
CA TYR A 171 0.09 0.24 3.88
C TYR A 171 -1.16 1.00 4.32
N THR A 172 -1.13 1.54 5.53
CA THR A 172 -2.21 2.31 6.15
C THR A 172 -2.06 3.82 5.89
N THR A 173 -3.07 4.61 6.21
CA THR A 173 -2.95 6.08 6.14
C THR A 173 -1.83 6.59 7.05
N ALA A 174 -1.64 5.97 8.22
CA ALA A 174 -0.55 6.31 9.13
C ALA A 174 0.84 6.02 8.52
N ASP A 175 0.98 4.90 7.79
CA ASP A 175 2.23 4.58 7.08
C ASP A 175 2.50 5.57 5.94
N ALA A 176 1.45 6.00 5.23
CA ALA A 176 1.55 7.04 4.22
C ALA A 176 2.01 8.38 4.82
N ASP A 177 1.41 8.80 5.93
CA ASP A 177 1.79 10.01 6.66
C ASP A 177 3.23 9.94 7.16
N HIS A 178 3.65 8.78 7.68
CA HIS A 178 5.04 8.52 8.07
C HIS A 178 5.98 8.67 6.86
N ALA A 179 5.65 8.08 5.72
CA ALA A 179 6.46 8.17 4.51
C ALA A 179 6.65 9.62 4.03
N LEU A 180 5.64 10.47 4.16
CA LEU A 180 5.72 11.88 3.78
C LEU A 180 6.79 12.66 4.58
N THR A 181 7.15 12.20 5.79
CA THR A 181 8.21 12.83 6.59
C THR A 181 9.61 12.67 5.99
N PHE A 182 9.80 11.74 5.05
CA PHE A 182 11.07 11.50 4.35
C PHE A 182 11.22 12.37 3.10
N PHE A 183 10.17 13.08 2.67
CA PHE A 183 10.21 13.85 1.43
C PHE A 183 11.01 15.15 1.59
N GLU A 184 11.91 15.39 0.64
CA GLU A 184 12.60 16.65 0.43
C GLU A 184 12.16 17.27 -0.90
N GLY A 185 11.25 18.26 -0.81
CA GLY A 185 10.79 19.03 -1.96
C GLY A 185 11.75 20.14 -2.35
N VAL A 186 12.39 19.99 -3.51
CA VAL A 186 13.31 20.97 -4.07
C VAL A 186 12.64 21.82 -5.16
N PRO A 187 13.05 23.10 -5.34
CA PRO A 187 12.56 23.89 -6.46
C PRO A 187 12.95 23.27 -7.80
N TYR A 188 12.09 23.39 -8.80
CA TYR A 188 12.36 22.88 -10.14
C TYR A 188 13.65 23.46 -10.73
N GLY A 189 14.47 22.59 -11.34
CA GLY A 189 15.76 22.95 -11.93
C GLY A 189 16.87 23.25 -10.90
N THR A 190 16.64 22.95 -9.61
CA THR A 190 17.67 23.05 -8.58
C THR A 190 18.53 21.79 -8.59
N PRO A 191 19.85 21.88 -8.81
CA PRO A 191 20.73 20.73 -8.70
C PRO A 191 20.75 20.18 -7.27
N VAL A 192 20.62 18.86 -7.15
CA VAL A 192 20.70 18.11 -5.89
C VAL A 192 21.73 17.00 -6.00
N ALA A 193 22.31 16.61 -4.87
CA ALA A 193 23.28 15.52 -4.80
C ALA A 193 22.65 14.29 -4.09
N PRO A 194 22.02 13.36 -4.83
CA PRO A 194 21.41 12.17 -4.22
C PRO A 194 22.42 11.14 -3.69
N GLY A 195 23.69 11.28 -4.04
CA GLY A 195 24.79 10.45 -3.58
C GLY A 195 26.12 11.13 -3.85
N LYS A 196 27.22 10.51 -3.44
CA LYS A 196 28.55 11.05 -3.63
C LYS A 196 28.91 11.07 -5.13
N ASP A 197 29.50 12.18 -5.55
CA ASP A 197 29.87 12.44 -6.95
C ASP A 197 28.71 12.22 -7.94
N CYS A 198 27.46 12.46 -7.48
CA CYS A 198 26.25 12.33 -8.27
C CYS A 198 25.44 13.63 -8.18
N THR A 199 24.96 14.11 -9.33
CA THR A 199 24.11 15.30 -9.43
C THR A 199 22.86 14.96 -10.23
N CYS A 200 21.70 15.38 -9.73
CA CYS A 200 20.41 15.35 -10.42
C CYS A 200 19.88 16.78 -10.53
N THR A 201 19.31 17.14 -11.67
CA THR A 201 18.77 18.47 -11.99
C THR A 201 17.39 18.37 -12.57
#